data_AF-A0A4J2EBS0-F1
#
_entry.id   AF-A0A4J2EBS0-F1
#
_cell.length_a   1.000
_cell.length_b   1.000
_cell.length_c   1.000
_cell.angle_alpha   90.00
_cell.angle_beta   90.00
_cell.angle_gamma   90.00
#
_symmetry.space_group_name_H-M   'P 1'
#
loop_
_entity.id
_entity.type
_entity.pdbx_description
1 polymer ?
#
loop_
_entity_poly.entity_id
_entity_poly.type
_entity_poly.pdbx_seq_one_letter_code
_entity_poly.pdbx_strand_id
1 'polypeptide(L)'
;MNIAWILLYALVINGLEIVIFFKVDGIGLTFDRIFKAFLLKFLLGIIFTTFQFLAVSKYLSYFIEPLFGIGLSFLLLRGLPKKILIFYGLFPMILVELFYRGVSYFVLPFLGQGIVDGDGNPIFLLIMIFVCFIVLVFLKWLDYDFTRLRREFLDTGFQKSLTKINWAMGAYYLVMQSLSYLEYEQGIQSTTVRHLILVFYLLFFMGGVSRNWIPI
;
A
#
# COMPACT_ATOMS: atom_id res chain seq x y z
N MET A 1 11.45 25.31 -6.18
CA MET A 1 11.54 23.87 -6.51
C MET A 1 11.41 23.73 -8.02
N ASN A 2 12.32 23.02 -8.70
CA ASN A 2 12.33 22.91 -10.16
C ASN A 2 11.15 22.03 -10.64
N ILE A 3 10.41 22.45 -11.68
CA ILE A 3 9.31 21.67 -12.26
C ILE A 3 9.79 20.26 -12.67
N ALA A 4 11.00 20.17 -13.22
CA ALA A 4 11.61 18.89 -13.57
C ALA A 4 11.80 17.96 -12.36
N TRP A 5 12.14 18.52 -11.19
CA TRP A 5 12.28 17.75 -9.95
C TRP A 5 10.93 17.21 -9.47
N ILE A 6 9.87 18.02 -9.51
CA ILE A 6 8.53 17.61 -9.10
C ILE A 6 8.02 16.47 -9.97
N LEU A 7 8.21 16.58 -11.29
CA LEU A 7 7.83 15.55 -12.24
C LEU A 7 8.62 14.25 -12.02
N LEU A 8 9.95 14.35 -11.84
CA LEU A 8 10.80 13.19 -11.56
C LEU A 8 10.39 12.51 -10.26
N TYR A 9 10.21 13.28 -9.19
CA TYR A 9 9.80 12.81 -7.88
C TYR A 9 8.47 12.05 -7.95
N ALA A 10 7.46 12.65 -8.59
CA ALA A 10 6.16 12.02 -8.78
C ALA A 10 6.26 10.74 -9.63
N LEU A 11 7.03 10.75 -10.72
CA LEU A 11 7.24 9.57 -11.56
C LEU A 11 7.90 8.42 -10.79
N VAL A 12 8.92 8.70 -9.98
CA VAL A 12 9.64 7.69 -9.21
C VAL A 12 8.73 7.08 -8.14
N ILE A 13 8.06 7.90 -7.32
CA ILE A 13 7.19 7.39 -6.24
C ILE A 13 6.07 6.52 -6.80
N ASN A 14 5.36 6.99 -7.82
CA ASN A 14 4.29 6.21 -8.45
C ASN A 14 4.85 4.96 -9.16
N GLY A 15 6.00 5.07 -9.82
CA GLY A 15 6.66 3.95 -10.47
C GLY A 15 7.04 2.84 -9.49
N LEU A 16 7.52 3.20 -8.29
CA LEU A 16 7.86 2.26 -7.23
C LEU A 16 6.65 1.45 -6.76
N GLU A 17 5.53 2.10 -6.44
CA GLU A 17 4.28 1.44 -6.05
C GLU A 17 3.79 0.48 -7.12
N ILE A 18 3.81 0.93 -8.39
CA ILE A 18 3.43 0.13 -9.54
C ILE A 18 4.31 -1.12 -9.66
N VAL A 19 5.63 -0.99 -9.51
CA VAL A 19 6.57 -2.13 -9.55
C VAL A 19 6.23 -3.16 -8.47
N ILE A 20 5.95 -2.73 -7.23
CA ILE A 20 5.57 -3.65 -6.15
C ILE A 20 4.25 -4.35 -6.46
N PHE A 21 3.25 -3.62 -6.98
CA PHE A 21 1.98 -4.20 -7.40
C PHE A 21 2.18 -5.33 -8.42
N PHE A 22 2.92 -5.07 -9.50
CA PHE A 22 3.18 -6.08 -10.53
C PHE A 22 3.97 -7.27 -10.01
N LYS A 23 4.90 -7.05 -9.07
CA LYS A 23 5.68 -8.12 -8.46
C LYS A 23 4.80 -9.07 -7.66
N VAL A 24 3.87 -8.57 -6.86
CA VAL A 24 2.92 -9.39 -6.08
C VAL A 24 1.94 -10.10 -6.99
N ASP A 25 1.40 -9.40 -7.98
CA ASP A 25 0.37 -9.96 -8.87
C ASP A 25 0.94 -10.97 -9.90
N GLY A 26 2.25 -11.03 -10.05
CA GLY A 26 2.94 -11.95 -10.96
C GLY A 26 2.69 -11.65 -12.44
N ILE A 27 2.22 -10.44 -12.74
CA ILE A 27 1.99 -9.98 -14.11
C ILE A 27 3.23 -9.28 -14.66
N GLY A 28 3.59 -9.59 -15.90
CA GLY A 28 4.68 -8.92 -16.59
C GLY A 28 4.45 -7.41 -16.77
N LEU A 29 5.49 -6.62 -16.50
CA LEU A 29 5.56 -5.19 -16.74
C LEU A 29 5.57 -4.92 -18.25
N THR A 30 4.46 -4.45 -18.79
CA THR A 30 4.37 -3.98 -20.19
C THR A 30 4.02 -2.50 -20.21
N PHE A 31 4.47 -1.79 -21.26
CA PHE A 31 4.22 -0.35 -21.39
C PHE A 31 2.73 0.01 -21.31
N ASP A 32 1.85 -0.77 -21.98
CA ASP A 32 0.39 -0.58 -21.91
C ASP A 32 -0.15 -0.60 -20.47
N ARG A 33 0.32 -1.56 -19.66
CA ARG A 33 -0.14 -1.71 -18.28
C ARG A 33 0.42 -0.62 -17.37
N ILE A 34 1.69 -0.24 -17.57
CA ILE A 34 2.31 0.89 -16.87
C ILE A 34 1.54 2.17 -17.18
N PHE A 35 1.26 2.44 -18.45
CA PHE A 35 0.49 3.61 -18.88
C PHE A 35 -0.91 3.63 -18.24
N LYS A 36 -1.63 2.51 -18.25
CA LYS A 36 -2.93 2.39 -17.55
C LYS A 36 -2.85 2.65 -16.06
N ALA A 37 -1.79 2.18 -15.40
CA ALA A 37 -1.58 2.42 -13.97
C ALA A 37 -1.35 3.90 -13.67
N PHE A 38 -0.46 4.55 -14.42
CA PHE A 38 -0.24 6.00 -14.30
C PHE A 38 -1.51 6.80 -14.58
N LEU A 39 -2.26 6.44 -15.63
CA LEU A 39 -3.52 7.10 -15.96
C LEU A 39 -4.54 6.97 -14.83
N LEU A 40 -4.70 5.78 -14.24
CA LEU A 40 -5.61 5.57 -13.12
C LEU A 40 -5.22 6.42 -11.91
N LYS A 41 -3.94 6.44 -11.54
CA LYS A 41 -3.46 7.25 -10.40
C LYS A 41 -3.72 8.73 -10.65
N PHE A 42 -3.42 9.20 -11.86
CA PHE A 42 -3.65 10.59 -12.26
C PHE A 42 -5.13 10.97 -12.17
N LEU A 43 -6.04 10.11 -12.66
CA LEU A 43 -7.48 10.33 -12.57
C LEU A 43 -7.97 10.36 -11.12
N LEU A 44 -7.48 9.46 -10.26
CA LEU A 44 -7.78 9.50 -8.83
C LEU A 44 -7.32 10.83 -8.23
N GLY A 45 -6.09 11.27 -8.54
CA GLY A 45 -5.56 12.57 -8.11
C GLY A 45 -6.49 13.72 -8.48
N ILE A 46 -6.93 13.81 -9.75
CA ILE A 46 -7.86 14.87 -10.20
C ILE A 46 -9.16 14.86 -9.42
N ILE A 47 -9.76 13.67 -9.22
CA ILE A 47 -11.02 13.54 -8.50
C ILE A 47 -10.85 14.08 -7.07
N PHE A 48 -9.83 13.62 -6.36
CA PHE A 48 -9.60 14.03 -4.98
C PHE A 48 -9.25 15.52 -4.87
N THR A 49 -8.42 16.06 -5.75
CA THR A 49 -8.08 17.49 -5.77
C THR A 49 -9.30 18.36 -6.07
N THR A 50 -10.16 17.96 -7.02
CA THR A 50 -11.35 18.74 -7.40
C THR A 50 -12.35 18.87 -6.25
N PHE A 51 -12.47 17.83 -5.43
CA PHE A 51 -13.41 17.83 -4.31
C PHE A 51 -12.82 18.33 -2.98
N GLN A 52 -11.56 18.79 -2.94
CA GLN A 52 -10.84 19.18 -1.70
C GLN A 52 -11.58 20.18 -0.78
N PHE A 53 -12.53 20.95 -1.33
CA PHE A 53 -13.36 21.86 -0.55
C PHE A 53 -14.36 21.15 0.38
N LEU A 54 -14.67 19.87 0.13
CA LEU A 54 -15.52 19.06 1.01
C LEU A 54 -14.66 18.44 2.12
N ALA A 55 -15.02 18.61 3.39
CA ALA A 55 -14.29 17.99 4.51
C ALA A 55 -14.14 16.47 4.35
N VAL A 56 -15.16 15.80 3.78
CA VAL A 56 -15.13 14.37 3.47
C VAL A 56 -14.02 14.03 2.47
N SER A 57 -13.74 14.89 1.49
CA SER A 57 -12.69 14.64 0.50
C SER A 57 -11.29 14.66 1.10
N LYS A 58 -11.02 15.52 2.09
CA LYS A 58 -9.75 15.58 2.82
C LYS A 58 -9.53 14.32 3.65
N TYR A 59 -10.58 13.80 4.28
CA TYR A 59 -10.49 12.51 4.96
C TYR A 59 -10.26 11.37 3.95
N LEU A 60 -11.03 11.34 2.86
CA LEU A 60 -10.93 10.27 1.86
C LEU A 60 -9.61 10.30 1.07
N SER A 61 -8.88 11.42 1.00
CA SER A 61 -7.57 11.47 0.33
C SER A 61 -6.52 10.61 1.02
N TYR A 62 -6.67 10.32 2.32
CA TYR A 62 -5.81 9.36 3.03
C TYR A 62 -6.00 7.91 2.55
N PHE A 63 -7.06 7.65 1.78
CA PHE A 63 -7.37 6.34 1.20
C PHE A 63 -7.00 6.25 -0.28
N ILE A 64 -6.29 7.24 -0.86
CA ILE A 64 -5.89 7.21 -2.28
C ILE A 64 -5.10 5.94 -2.60
N GLU A 65 -4.15 5.54 -1.74
CA GLU A 65 -3.32 4.36 -1.99
C GLU A 65 -4.11 3.04 -2.04
N PRO A 66 -4.90 2.67 -1.02
CA PRO A 66 -5.71 1.46 -1.10
C PRO A 66 -6.74 1.52 -2.25
N LEU A 67 -7.31 2.69 -2.54
CA LEU A 67 -8.23 2.85 -3.67
C LEU A 67 -7.52 2.67 -5.02
N PHE A 68 -6.30 3.19 -5.15
CA PHE A 68 -5.47 3.00 -6.32
C PHE A 68 -5.16 1.52 -6.54
N GLY A 69 -4.70 0.81 -5.50
CA GLY A 69 -4.41 -0.62 -5.59
C GLY A 69 -5.63 -1.45 -5.98
N ILE A 70 -6.79 -1.21 -5.34
CA ILE A 70 -8.05 -1.87 -5.72
C ILE A 70 -8.41 -1.54 -7.17
N GLY A 71 -8.42 -0.26 -7.55
CA GLY A 71 -8.75 0.18 -8.90
C GLY A 71 -7.85 -0.47 -9.95
N LEU A 72 -6.55 -0.57 -9.66
CA LEU A 72 -5.56 -1.15 -10.55
C LEU A 72 -5.79 -2.65 -10.73
N SER A 73 -6.08 -3.36 -9.64
CA SER A 73 -6.47 -4.77 -9.67
C SER A 73 -7.72 -4.98 -10.53
N PHE A 74 -8.79 -4.23 -10.31
CA PHE A 74 -10.00 -4.34 -11.15
C PHE A 74 -9.75 -3.98 -12.63
N LEU A 75 -8.83 -3.05 -12.90
CA LEU A 75 -8.49 -2.63 -14.25
C LEU A 75 -7.68 -3.68 -15.01
N LEU A 76 -6.67 -4.26 -14.37
CA LEU A 76 -5.67 -5.13 -15.01
C LEU A 76 -5.97 -6.63 -14.87
N LEU A 77 -6.70 -7.04 -13.84
CA LEU A 77 -6.97 -8.44 -13.49
C LEU A 77 -8.41 -8.88 -13.76
N ARG A 78 -9.02 -8.29 -14.78
CA ARG A 78 -10.39 -8.61 -15.19
C ARG A 78 -10.54 -10.13 -15.38
N GLY A 79 -11.63 -10.67 -14.84
CA GLY A 79 -11.94 -12.10 -14.89
C GLY A 79 -11.57 -12.87 -13.61
N LEU A 80 -10.81 -12.28 -12.69
CA LEU A 80 -10.62 -12.87 -11.37
C LEU A 80 -11.81 -12.61 -10.43
N PRO A 81 -12.07 -13.52 -9.47
CA PRO A 81 -13.08 -13.31 -8.44
C PRO A 81 -12.83 -12.05 -7.61
N LYS A 82 -13.89 -11.34 -7.24
CA LYS A 82 -13.81 -10.06 -6.50
C LYS A 82 -12.96 -10.13 -5.24
N LYS A 83 -13.00 -11.25 -4.50
CA LYS A 83 -12.19 -11.45 -3.29
C LYS A 83 -10.69 -11.46 -3.60
N ILE A 84 -10.29 -12.08 -4.71
CA ILE A 84 -8.90 -12.10 -5.17
C ILE A 84 -8.48 -10.72 -5.65
N LEU A 85 -9.37 -10.02 -6.38
CA LEU A 85 -9.09 -8.65 -6.82
C LEU A 85 -8.82 -7.72 -5.64
N ILE A 86 -9.64 -7.79 -4.59
CA ILE A 86 -9.43 -7.00 -3.37
C ILE A 86 -8.09 -7.35 -2.71
N PHE A 87 -7.74 -8.65 -2.65
CA PHE A 87 -6.46 -9.07 -2.08
C PHE A 87 -5.28 -8.48 -2.85
N TYR A 88 -5.24 -8.69 -4.18
CA TYR A 88 -4.17 -8.16 -5.02
C TYR A 88 -4.12 -6.64 -5.06
N GLY A 89 -5.25 -5.97 -4.84
CA GLY A 89 -5.28 -4.51 -4.74
C GLY A 89 -4.71 -4.00 -3.42
N LEU A 90 -5.11 -4.60 -2.30
CA LEU A 90 -4.75 -4.10 -0.97
C LEU A 90 -3.38 -4.57 -0.51
N PHE A 91 -3.01 -5.82 -0.78
CA PHE A 91 -1.81 -6.45 -0.22
C PHE A 91 -0.51 -5.71 -0.60
N PRO A 92 -0.25 -5.36 -1.89
CA PRO A 92 0.97 -4.64 -2.25
C PRO A 92 1.06 -3.28 -1.56
N MET A 93 -0.06 -2.57 -1.50
CA MET A 93 -0.14 -1.26 -0.87
C MET A 93 0.12 -1.38 0.65
N ILE A 94 -0.44 -2.41 1.30
CA ILE A 94 -0.28 -2.61 2.75
C ILE A 94 1.17 -2.94 3.06
N LEU A 95 1.81 -3.71 2.18
CA LEU A 95 3.18 -4.11 2.37
C LEU A 95 4.10 -2.89 2.34
N VAL A 96 3.97 -2.04 1.31
CA VAL A 96 4.74 -0.79 1.22
C VAL A 96 4.46 0.10 2.43
N GLU A 97 3.20 0.28 2.82
CA GLU A 97 2.82 1.12 3.96
C GLU A 97 3.38 0.59 5.28
N LEU A 98 3.31 -0.73 5.52
CA LEU A 98 3.84 -1.35 6.74
C LEU A 98 5.33 -1.14 6.87
N PHE A 99 6.09 -1.38 5.81
CA PHE A 99 7.54 -1.20 5.84
C PHE A 99 7.92 0.28 5.91
N TYR A 100 7.22 1.16 5.19
CA TYR A 100 7.42 2.60 5.32
C TYR A 100 7.18 3.07 6.74
N ARG A 101 6.02 2.76 7.34
CA ARG A 101 5.73 3.12 8.73
C ARG A 101 6.70 2.46 9.70
N GLY A 102 7.13 1.22 9.44
CA GLY A 102 8.16 0.54 10.24
C GLY A 102 9.49 1.29 10.25
N VAL A 103 9.97 1.69 9.08
CA VAL A 103 11.19 2.50 8.95
C VAL A 103 10.99 3.87 9.61
N SER A 104 9.86 4.54 9.34
CA SER A 104 9.59 5.88 9.86
C SER A 104 9.41 5.94 11.38
N TYR A 105 8.82 4.91 11.98
CA TYR A 105 8.54 4.88 13.42
C TYR A 105 9.69 4.28 14.24
N PHE A 106 10.45 3.35 13.67
CA PHE A 106 11.46 2.62 14.41
C PHE A 106 12.89 2.84 13.94
N VAL A 107 13.14 3.33 12.72
CA VAL A 107 14.51 3.52 12.21
C VAL A 107 14.89 5.00 12.19
N LEU A 108 14.04 5.86 11.63
CA LEU A 108 14.32 7.30 11.52
C LEU A 108 14.58 7.99 12.88
N PRO A 109 13.84 7.67 13.97
CA PRO A 109 14.11 8.30 15.26
C PRO A 109 15.52 8.00 15.81
N PHE A 110 16.11 6.84 15.51
CA PHE A 110 17.49 6.54 15.89
C PHE A 110 18.52 7.39 15.13
N LEU A 111 18.15 7.89 13.94
CA LEU A 111 18.96 8.81 13.15
C LEU A 111 18.72 10.28 13.55
N GLY A 112 17.95 10.53 14.62
CA GLY A 112 17.57 11.87 15.06
C GLY A 112 16.60 12.57 14.12
N GLN A 113 15.97 11.83 13.19
CA GLN A 113 14.98 12.37 12.25
C GLN A 113 13.56 12.03 12.72
N GLY A 114 12.67 13.02 12.64
CA GLY A 114 11.23 12.81 12.81
C GLY A 114 10.61 12.12 11.59
N ILE A 115 9.27 12.11 11.53
CA ILE A 115 8.57 11.66 10.33
C ILE A 115 8.92 12.63 9.19
N VAL A 116 9.48 12.09 8.11
CA VAL A 116 9.85 12.88 6.92
C VAL A 116 8.65 12.90 5.99
N ASP A 117 8.11 14.09 5.70
CA ASP A 117 6.97 14.24 4.80
C ASP A 117 7.39 14.30 3.32
N GLY A 118 6.47 13.86 2.46
CA GLY A 118 6.67 13.61 1.03
C GLY A 118 6.55 14.84 0.11
N ASP A 119 6.69 16.06 0.61
CA ASP A 119 6.50 17.30 -0.15
C ASP A 119 7.70 17.64 -1.07
N GLY A 120 8.11 16.67 -1.89
CA GLY A 120 9.27 16.78 -2.78
C GLY A 120 10.62 16.70 -2.07
N ASN A 121 10.64 16.22 -0.83
CA ASN A 121 11.85 16.04 -0.04
C ASN A 121 12.71 14.88 -0.62
N PRO A 122 13.96 15.12 -1.03
CA PRO A 122 14.83 14.07 -1.56
C PRO A 122 15.12 12.95 -0.55
N ILE A 123 15.09 13.26 0.76
CA ILE A 123 15.26 12.26 1.82
C ILE A 123 14.09 11.27 1.83
N PHE A 124 12.85 11.78 1.67
CA PHE A 124 11.68 10.93 1.57
C PHE A 124 11.77 9.98 0.37
N LEU A 125 12.21 10.48 -0.79
CA LEU A 125 12.39 9.64 -1.98
C LEU A 125 13.42 8.53 -1.74
N LEU A 126 14.54 8.82 -1.06
CA LEU A 126 15.52 7.82 -0.67
C LEU A 126 14.94 6.77 0.29
N ILE A 127 14.14 7.21 1.27
CA ILE A 127 13.44 6.31 2.21
C ILE A 127 12.50 5.39 1.44
N MET A 128 11.70 5.92 0.50
CA MET A 128 10.77 5.12 -0.30
C MET A 128 11.48 4.10 -1.20
N ILE A 129 12.59 4.47 -1.84
CA ILE A 129 13.43 3.53 -2.58
C ILE A 129 13.93 2.41 -1.67
N PHE A 130 14.42 2.76 -0.47
CA PHE A 130 14.90 1.80 0.51
C PHE A 130 13.79 0.86 1.00
N VAL A 131 12.61 1.39 1.28
CA VAL A 131 11.41 0.62 1.65
C VAL A 131 11.03 -0.35 0.54
N CYS A 132 11.01 0.09 -0.72
CA CYS A 132 10.75 -0.79 -1.85
C CYS A 132 11.77 -1.93 -1.96
N PHE A 133 13.05 -1.65 -1.69
CA PHE A 133 14.07 -2.70 -1.65
C PHE A 133 13.79 -3.72 -0.53
N ILE A 134 13.46 -3.26 0.69
CA ILE A 134 13.09 -4.16 1.79
C ILE A 134 11.87 -5.00 1.43
N VAL A 135 10.84 -4.39 0.84
CA VAL A 135 9.63 -5.08 0.39
C VAL A 135 9.98 -6.17 -0.63
N LEU A 136 10.84 -5.88 -1.61
CA LEU A 136 11.27 -6.87 -2.61
C LEU A 136 12.06 -8.02 -1.98
N VAL A 137 12.94 -7.73 -1.01
CA VAL A 137 13.67 -8.75 -0.25
C VAL A 137 12.70 -9.61 0.56
N PHE A 138 11.71 -8.98 1.21
CA PHE A 138 10.67 -9.68 1.96
C PHE A 138 9.85 -10.61 1.06
N LEU A 139 9.39 -10.12 -0.10
CA LEU A 139 8.65 -10.93 -1.07
C LEU A 139 9.48 -12.09 -1.61
N LYS A 140 10.81 -11.91 -1.75
CA LYS A 140 11.72 -12.99 -2.13
C LYS A 140 11.91 -14.00 -1.00
N TRP A 141 12.06 -13.53 0.24
CA TRP A 141 12.20 -14.39 1.42
C TRP A 141 10.95 -15.25 1.66
N LEU A 142 9.78 -14.70 1.34
CA LEU A 142 8.50 -15.38 1.39
C LEU A 142 8.43 -16.61 0.46
N ASP A 143 9.19 -16.57 -0.65
CA ASP A 143 9.25 -17.58 -1.73
C ASP A 143 7.87 -18.08 -2.23
N TYR A 144 6.83 -17.25 -2.09
CA TYR A 144 5.48 -17.63 -2.47
C TYR A 144 5.13 -17.22 -3.90
N ASP A 145 4.56 -18.17 -4.64
CA ASP A 145 3.98 -17.92 -5.95
C ASP A 145 2.52 -17.43 -5.80
N PHE A 146 2.38 -16.12 -5.66
CA PHE A 146 1.09 -15.46 -5.58
C PHE A 146 0.18 -15.80 -6.77
N THR A 147 0.70 -16.16 -7.95
CA THR A 147 -0.16 -16.55 -9.08
C THR A 147 -0.99 -17.81 -8.80
N ARG A 148 -0.60 -18.64 -7.83
CA ARG A 148 -1.36 -19.80 -7.35
C ARG A 148 -2.69 -19.43 -6.73
N LEU A 149 -2.80 -18.25 -6.10
CA LEU A 149 -4.06 -17.73 -5.53
C LEU A 149 -5.19 -17.71 -6.58
N ARG A 150 -4.85 -17.53 -7.86
CA ARG A 150 -5.83 -17.52 -8.97
C ARG A 150 -6.40 -18.90 -9.25
N ARG A 151 -5.61 -19.97 -9.04
CA ARG A 151 -5.99 -21.37 -9.28
C ARG A 151 -6.68 -21.98 -8.06
N GLU A 152 -6.25 -21.60 -6.87
CA GLU A 152 -6.74 -22.15 -5.59
C GLU A 152 -8.10 -21.59 -5.15
N PHE A 153 -8.66 -20.61 -5.87
CA PHE A 153 -9.97 -20.03 -5.53
C PHE A 153 -11.13 -21.03 -5.46
N LEU A 154 -11.02 -22.16 -6.14
CA LEU A 154 -12.05 -23.19 -6.14
C LEU A 154 -12.23 -23.82 -4.75
N ASP A 155 -11.24 -23.71 -3.85
CA ASP A 155 -11.38 -24.17 -2.47
C ASP A 155 -12.17 -23.19 -1.60
N THR A 156 -13.25 -23.69 -1.01
CA THR A 156 -14.12 -22.93 -0.09
C THR A 156 -13.40 -22.56 1.21
N GLY A 157 -12.44 -23.37 1.67
CA GLY A 157 -11.61 -23.09 2.84
C GLY A 157 -10.73 -21.86 2.61
N PHE A 158 -10.00 -21.87 1.51
CA PHE A 158 -9.22 -20.76 0.99
C PHE A 158 -10.04 -19.49 0.85
N GLN A 159 -11.24 -19.54 0.25
CA GLN A 159 -12.08 -18.36 0.10
C GLN A 159 -12.48 -17.72 1.44
N LYS A 160 -12.73 -18.53 2.48
CA LYS A 160 -13.04 -18.03 3.82
C LYS A 160 -11.81 -17.36 4.42
N SER A 161 -10.62 -17.95 4.27
CA SER A 161 -9.38 -17.34 4.76
C SER A 161 -9.09 -16.02 4.05
N LEU A 162 -9.15 -16.02 2.72
CA LEU A 162 -8.95 -14.82 1.89
C LEU A 162 -9.90 -13.68 2.27
N THR A 163 -11.15 -14.01 2.58
CA THR A 163 -12.14 -13.02 3.05
C THR A 163 -11.73 -12.42 4.39
N LYS A 164 -11.28 -13.24 5.36
CA LYS A 164 -10.81 -12.75 6.66
C LYS A 164 -9.59 -11.84 6.50
N ILE A 165 -8.65 -12.21 5.63
CA ILE A 165 -7.43 -11.43 5.38
C ILE A 165 -7.79 -10.09 4.73
N ASN A 166 -8.66 -10.06 3.72
CA ASN A 166 -9.13 -8.82 3.11
C ASN A 166 -9.81 -7.90 4.13
N TRP A 167 -10.62 -8.45 5.04
CA TRP A 167 -11.22 -7.68 6.12
C TRP A 167 -10.17 -7.15 7.09
N ALA A 168 -9.17 -7.95 7.48
CA ALA A 168 -8.08 -7.50 8.33
C ALA A 168 -7.26 -6.38 7.68
N MET A 169 -6.96 -6.49 6.38
CA MET A 169 -6.32 -5.46 5.58
C MET A 169 -7.15 -4.18 5.53
N GLY A 170 -8.44 -4.29 5.19
CA GLY A 170 -9.36 -3.15 5.14
C GLY A 170 -9.52 -2.45 6.49
N ALA A 171 -9.64 -3.21 7.58
CA ALA A 171 -9.73 -2.66 8.93
C ALA A 171 -8.45 -1.95 9.35
N TYR A 172 -7.27 -2.53 9.04
CA TYR A 172 -5.99 -1.88 9.28
C TYR A 172 -5.90 -0.53 8.59
N TYR A 173 -6.19 -0.48 7.28
CA TYR A 173 -6.22 0.77 6.53
C TYR A 173 -7.18 1.79 7.15
N LEU A 174 -8.42 1.36 7.42
CA LEU A 174 -9.43 2.24 7.98
C LEU A 174 -8.95 2.88 9.27
N VAL A 175 -8.44 2.09 10.22
CA VAL A 175 -7.97 2.60 11.51
C VAL A 175 -6.72 3.46 11.32
N MET A 176 -5.71 2.99 10.59
CA MET A 176 -4.43 3.68 10.47
C MET A 176 -4.54 5.01 9.70
N GLN A 177 -5.35 5.05 8.65
CA GLN A 177 -5.60 6.27 7.88
C GLN A 177 -6.49 7.23 8.66
N SER A 178 -7.48 6.74 9.40
CA SER A 178 -8.28 7.58 10.30
C SER A 178 -7.42 8.23 11.38
N LEU A 179 -6.58 7.47 12.07
CA LEU A 179 -5.70 8.02 13.11
C LEU A 179 -4.69 9.02 12.53
N SER A 180 -4.18 8.75 11.32
CA SER A 180 -3.27 9.68 10.66
C SER A 180 -3.97 11.00 10.29
N TYR A 181 -5.21 10.93 9.78
CA TYR A 181 -6.03 12.12 9.55
C TYR A 181 -6.30 12.91 10.83
N LEU A 182 -6.70 12.23 11.92
CA LEU A 182 -6.96 12.90 13.21
C LEU A 182 -5.71 13.61 13.74
N GLU A 183 -4.52 13.04 13.54
CA GLU A 183 -3.29 13.66 14.02
C GLU A 183 -2.87 14.84 13.15
N TYR A 184 -2.83 14.67 11.83
CA TYR A 184 -2.30 15.71 10.93
C TYR A 184 -3.29 16.84 10.67
N GLU A 185 -4.60 16.56 10.63
CA GLU A 185 -5.63 17.58 10.33
C GLU A 185 -6.31 18.13 11.58
N GLN A 186 -6.38 17.34 12.67
CA GLN A 186 -7.08 17.74 13.91
C GLN A 186 -6.15 17.92 15.12
N GLY A 187 -4.85 17.63 14.97
CA GLY A 187 -3.87 17.78 16.06
C GLY A 187 -4.05 16.77 17.21
N ILE A 188 -4.82 15.70 17.01
CA ILE A 188 -5.06 14.68 18.03
C ILE A 188 -3.87 13.71 18.04
N GLN A 189 -3.09 13.73 19.12
CA GLN A 189 -1.92 12.87 19.25
C GLN A 189 -2.32 11.39 19.22
N SER A 190 -1.95 10.69 18.14
CA SER A 190 -2.28 9.28 17.92
C SER A 190 -1.05 8.39 17.72
N THR A 191 0.15 8.98 17.75
CA THR A 191 1.43 8.31 17.47
C THR A 191 1.55 6.99 18.21
N THR A 192 1.46 6.99 19.55
CA THR A 192 1.60 5.79 20.38
C THR A 192 0.64 4.67 19.97
N VAL A 193 -0.62 5.02 19.69
CA VAL A 193 -1.64 4.05 19.27
C VAL A 193 -1.29 3.48 17.90
N ARG A 194 -0.88 4.32 16.95
CA ARG A 194 -0.44 3.89 15.61
C ARG A 194 0.81 2.98 15.67
N HIS A 195 1.74 3.23 16.59
CA HIS A 195 2.91 2.37 16.80
C HIS A 195 2.48 0.99 17.30
N LEU A 196 1.59 0.93 18.32
CA LEU A 196 1.08 -0.33 18.83
C LEU A 196 0.33 -1.13 17.77
N ILE A 197 -0.57 -0.48 17.02
CA ILE A 197 -1.30 -1.11 15.91
C ILE A 197 -0.33 -1.68 14.88
N LEU A 198 0.71 -0.92 14.50
CA LEU A 198 1.71 -1.38 13.56
C LEU A 198 2.44 -2.64 14.06
N VAL A 199 2.89 -2.66 15.32
CA VAL A 199 3.57 -3.83 15.90
C VAL A 199 2.65 -5.05 15.91
N PHE A 200 1.42 -4.90 16.40
CA PHE A 200 0.44 -5.99 16.42
C PHE A 200 0.12 -6.49 15.01
N TYR A 201 -0.02 -5.58 14.04
CA TYR A 201 -0.30 -5.97 12.67
C TYR A 201 0.89 -6.66 12.01
N LEU A 202 2.13 -6.22 12.26
CA LEU A 202 3.34 -6.90 11.79
C LEU A 202 3.45 -8.31 12.37
N LEU A 203 3.14 -8.51 13.66
CA LEU A 203 3.08 -9.83 14.28
C LEU A 203 1.98 -10.70 13.67
N PHE A 204 0.80 -10.15 13.42
CA PHE A 204 -0.29 -10.84 12.72
C PHE A 204 0.11 -11.23 11.30
N PHE A 205 0.76 -10.33 10.58
CA PHE A 205 1.21 -10.53 9.21
C PHE A 205 2.29 -11.61 9.13
N MET A 206 3.37 -11.51 9.92
CA MET A 206 4.43 -12.52 9.98
C MET A 206 3.92 -13.87 10.52
N GLY A 207 3.08 -13.85 11.55
CA GLY A 207 2.50 -15.07 12.13
C GLY A 207 1.51 -15.75 11.19
N GLY A 208 0.79 -14.98 10.38
CA GLY A 208 -0.12 -15.47 9.35
C GLY A 208 0.62 -16.15 8.19
N VAL A 209 1.77 -15.59 7.79
CA VAL A 209 2.71 -16.19 6.82
C VAL A 209 3.26 -17.52 7.35
N SER A 210 3.74 -17.55 8.60
CA SER A 210 4.42 -18.73 9.17
C SER A 210 3.51 -19.94 9.42
N ARG A 211 2.18 -19.78 9.49
CA ARG A 211 1.23 -20.84 9.89
C ARG A 211 0.25 -21.26 8.77
N ASN A 212 0.46 -20.86 7.51
CA ASN A 212 -0.46 -21.09 6.38
C ASN A 212 -1.86 -20.47 6.58
N TRP A 213 -2.01 -19.43 7.41
CA TRP A 213 -3.30 -18.73 7.57
C TRP A 213 -3.53 -17.76 6.43
N ILE A 214 -2.46 -17.12 5.98
CA ILE A 214 -2.43 -16.43 4.72
C ILE A 214 -2.08 -17.52 3.69
N PRO A 215 -2.86 -17.67 2.61
CA PRO A 215 -2.45 -18.54 1.51
C PRO A 215 -1.25 -17.89 0.83
N ILE A 216 -0.10 -18.22 1.39
CA ILE A 216 1.29 -17.90 1.08
C ILE A 216 2.06 -19.23 1.31
#